data_AF-A0A1F2RMB0-F1
#
_entry.id   AF-A0A1F2RMB0-F1
#
_cell.length_a   1.000
_cell.length_b   1.000
_cell.length_c   1.000
_cell.angle_alpha   90.00
_cell.angle_beta   90.00
_cell.angle_gamma   90.00
#
_symmetry.space_group_name_H-M   'P 1'
#
loop_
_entity.id
_entity.type
_entity.pdbx_description
1 polymer ?
#
loop_
_entity_poly.entity_id
_entity_poly.type
_entity_poly.pdbx_seq_one_letter_code
_entity_poly.pdbx_strand_id
1 'polypeptide(L)'
;MFSVIILLLSQGEAWSAALQETPQTPPPPYLTVGAVEGSPGASLIVPLYYAADQQTPVRSFTLEIEFVSNNLEFQDASKGIVDQESLEISSSLTKGTPDSKGVTRSKLRLTAKLADENEKQGLGEGLLSYLMFQLSLEAKPFVIMLTPTVISAEDTEKPARKVAKLGALPGSISVLSLDVTPEMSCFFFTH
;
A
#
# COMPACT_ATOMS: atom_id res chain seq x y z
N MET A 1 -50.39 4.84 -47.60
CA MET A 1 -50.62 6.28 -47.34
C MET A 1 -50.35 6.51 -45.87
N PHE A 2 -49.30 7.26 -45.56
CA PHE A 2 -48.89 7.95 -44.33
C PHE A 2 -47.37 7.84 -44.15
N SER A 3 -46.70 8.87 -44.70
CA SER A 3 -45.37 9.32 -44.32
C SER A 3 -45.34 9.72 -42.85
N VAL A 4 -44.25 9.44 -42.12
CA VAL A 4 -43.71 10.38 -41.13
C VAL A 4 -42.16 10.23 -41.05
N ILE A 5 -41.50 11.20 -41.67
CA ILE A 5 -40.36 12.02 -41.20
C ILE A 5 -39.13 11.31 -40.59
N ILE A 6 -38.05 11.39 -41.38
CA ILE A 6 -36.65 11.35 -40.94
C ILE A 6 -36.36 12.62 -40.13
N LEU A 7 -35.84 12.46 -38.91
CA LEU A 7 -35.08 13.49 -38.20
C LEU A 7 -33.63 13.02 -38.06
N LEU A 8 -32.76 13.65 -38.85
CA LEU A 8 -31.33 13.72 -38.63
C LEU A 8 -31.03 14.60 -37.39
N LEU A 9 -29.76 14.51 -36.93
CA LEU A 9 -29.09 15.15 -35.79
C LEU A 9 -28.91 14.12 -34.66
N SER A 10 -27.72 13.77 -34.16
CA SER A 10 -26.47 14.52 -34.05
C SER A 10 -25.34 13.50 -33.85
N GLN A 11 -24.22 13.67 -34.56
CA GLN A 11 -22.97 13.00 -34.23
C GLN A 11 -22.46 13.61 -32.91
N GLY A 12 -22.75 12.95 -31.79
CA GLY A 12 -22.12 13.18 -30.50
C GLY A 12 -21.03 12.15 -30.30
N GLU A 13 -19.81 12.64 -30.12
CA GLU A 13 -18.57 11.89 -29.93
C GLU A 13 -18.73 10.71 -28.96
N ALA A 14 -18.39 9.51 -29.45
CA ALA A 14 -18.17 8.34 -28.61
C ALA A 14 -16.86 8.53 -27.84
N TRP A 15 -16.91 9.26 -26.73
CA TRP A 15 -15.89 9.16 -25.70
C TRP A 15 -16.08 7.81 -25.04
N SER A 16 -15.26 6.83 -25.44
CA SER A 16 -15.07 5.60 -24.70
C SER A 16 -14.59 5.96 -23.30
N ALA A 17 -15.52 6.03 -22.35
CA ALA A 17 -15.21 5.95 -20.94
C ALA A 17 -14.52 4.59 -20.73
N ALA A 18 -13.18 4.61 -20.75
CA ALA A 18 -12.40 3.54 -20.15
C ALA A 18 -12.89 3.48 -18.71
N LEU A 19 -13.68 2.45 -18.41
CA LEU A 19 -14.08 2.10 -17.05
C LEU A 19 -12.78 1.99 -16.26
N GLN A 20 -12.51 3.00 -15.45
CA GLN A 20 -11.48 2.98 -14.45
C GLN A 20 -11.96 1.89 -13.48
N GLU A 21 -11.48 0.66 -13.65
CA GLU A 21 -11.71 -0.42 -12.70
C GLU A 21 -11.19 0.07 -11.36
N THR A 22 -12.08 0.59 -10.51
CA THR A 22 -11.77 0.82 -9.10
C THR A 22 -11.27 -0.50 -8.56
N PRO A 23 -10.02 -0.57 -8.04
CA PRO A 23 -9.50 -1.80 -7.48
C PRO A 23 -10.52 -2.35 -6.48
N GLN A 24 -11.06 -3.54 -6.77
CA GLN A 24 -12.02 -4.16 -5.87
C GLN A 24 -11.28 -4.52 -4.59
N THR A 25 -11.65 -3.88 -3.48
CA THR A 25 -11.15 -4.23 -2.16
C THR A 25 -11.46 -5.71 -1.90
N PRO A 26 -10.45 -6.55 -1.61
CA PRO A 26 -10.69 -7.96 -1.31
C PRO A 26 -11.51 -8.08 -0.02
N PRO A 27 -12.28 -9.16 0.16
CA PRO A 27 -12.87 -9.45 1.47
C PRO A 27 -11.74 -9.69 2.50
N PRO A 28 -11.95 -9.33 3.78
CA PRO A 28 -11.02 -9.71 4.85
C PRO A 28 -10.77 -11.23 4.90
N PRO A 29 -9.58 -11.67 5.34
CA PRO A 29 -8.48 -10.83 5.83
C PRO A 29 -7.64 -10.26 4.68
N TYR A 30 -7.18 -9.01 4.80
CA TYR A 30 -6.27 -8.40 3.81
C TYR A 30 -5.36 -7.34 4.41
N LEU A 31 -4.25 -7.08 3.72
CA LEU A 31 -3.28 -6.03 4.02
C LEU A 31 -3.45 -4.84 3.06
N THR A 32 -3.17 -3.63 3.53
CA THR A 32 -3.15 -2.43 2.68
C THR A 32 -1.87 -1.64 2.93
N VAL A 33 -1.07 -1.46 1.88
CA VAL A 33 0.06 -0.54 1.90
C VAL A 33 -0.45 0.86 1.60
N GLY A 34 -0.15 1.84 2.46
CA GLY A 34 -0.63 3.20 2.33
C GLY A 34 -0.08 3.95 1.10
N ALA A 35 -0.78 5.02 0.74
CA ALA A 35 -0.31 6.02 -0.21
C ALA A 35 0.18 7.26 0.56
N VAL A 36 1.34 7.79 0.19
CA VAL A 36 1.90 9.01 0.79
C VAL A 36 2.52 9.90 -0.28
N GLU A 37 2.69 11.16 0.07
CA GLU A 37 3.37 12.15 -0.76
C GLU A 37 4.60 12.69 -0.03
N GLY A 38 5.63 13.06 -0.78
CA GLY A 38 6.90 13.51 -0.22
C GLY A 38 7.67 14.40 -1.17
N SER A 39 8.33 15.42 -0.62
CA SER A 39 9.31 16.20 -1.37
C SER A 39 10.68 15.50 -1.38
N PRO A 40 11.56 15.83 -2.35
CA PRO A 40 12.94 15.34 -2.34
C PRO A 40 13.62 15.60 -1.00
N GLY A 41 14.35 14.62 -0.47
CA GLY A 41 14.97 14.68 0.86
C GLY A 41 14.04 14.38 2.05
N ALA A 42 12.74 14.17 1.84
CA ALA A 42 11.83 13.86 2.95
C ALA A 42 12.04 12.43 3.49
N SER A 43 11.90 12.29 4.82
CA SER A 43 11.66 11.00 5.47
C SER A 43 10.17 10.72 5.45
N LEU A 44 9.78 9.55 4.94
CA LEU A 44 8.39 9.16 4.72
C LEU A 44 8.01 7.99 5.61
N ILE A 45 6.77 8.02 6.07
CA ILE A 45 6.17 6.94 6.85
C ILE A 45 5.00 6.38 6.04
N VAL A 46 5.18 5.20 5.46
CA VAL A 46 4.12 4.49 4.74
C VAL A 46 3.43 3.54 5.73
N PRO A 47 2.14 3.73 6.03
CA PRO A 47 1.44 2.83 6.94
C PRO A 47 1.10 1.49 6.28
N LEU A 48 1.24 0.39 7.01
CA LEU A 48 0.71 -0.93 6.64
C LEU A 48 -0.47 -1.27 7.54
N TYR A 49 -1.66 -1.34 6.94
CA TYR A 49 -2.88 -1.71 7.64
C TYR A 49 -3.24 -3.17 7.43
N TYR A 50 -3.95 -3.74 8.40
CA TYR A 50 -4.57 -5.06 8.32
C TYR A 50 -6.05 -4.97 8.66
N ALA A 51 -6.87 -5.54 7.80
CA ALA A 51 -8.28 -5.78 8.05
C ALA A 51 -8.46 -7.26 8.43
N ALA A 52 -9.02 -7.51 9.60
CA ALA A 52 -9.14 -8.86 10.15
C ALA A 52 -10.42 -9.56 9.66
N ASP A 53 -10.36 -10.88 9.59
CA ASP A 53 -11.55 -11.74 9.48
C ASP A 53 -11.69 -12.56 10.76
N GLN A 54 -12.80 -12.40 11.46
CA GLN A 54 -13.06 -13.14 12.70
C GLN A 54 -13.22 -14.65 12.47
N GLN A 55 -13.54 -15.07 11.25
CA GLN A 55 -13.63 -16.50 10.90
C GLN A 55 -12.26 -17.11 10.60
N THR A 56 -11.29 -16.27 10.21
CA THR A 56 -9.95 -16.69 9.81
C THR A 56 -8.88 -15.89 10.56
N PRO A 57 -8.74 -16.10 11.88
CA PRO A 57 -7.75 -15.38 12.69
C PRO A 57 -6.33 -15.71 12.22
N VAL A 58 -5.65 -14.72 11.65
CA VAL A 58 -4.27 -14.84 11.18
C VAL A 58 -3.32 -14.66 12.36
N ARG A 59 -2.41 -15.59 12.59
CA ARG A 59 -1.39 -15.53 13.62
C ARG A 59 -0.09 -14.88 13.14
N SER A 60 0.29 -15.19 11.91
CA SER A 60 1.51 -14.67 11.30
C SER A 60 1.36 -14.54 9.80
N PHE A 61 2.13 -13.63 9.20
CA PHE A 61 2.29 -13.57 7.75
C PHE A 61 3.69 -13.08 7.38
N THR A 62 4.11 -13.44 6.17
CA THR A 62 5.23 -12.82 5.48
C THR A 62 4.72 -12.12 4.23
N LEU A 63 5.03 -10.82 4.11
CA LEU A 63 4.71 -9.96 2.99
C LEU A 63 6.00 -9.56 2.27
N GLU A 64 6.01 -9.60 0.95
CA GLU A 64 7.05 -9.00 0.12
C GLU A 64 6.48 -7.76 -0.58
N ILE A 65 7.10 -6.60 -0.41
CA ILE A 65 6.72 -5.36 -1.09
C ILE A 65 7.80 -5.06 -2.13
N GLU A 66 7.43 -5.15 -3.39
CA GLU A 66 8.30 -4.81 -4.52
C GLU A 66 8.16 -3.33 -4.88
N PHE A 67 9.28 -2.65 -5.10
CA PHE A 67 9.31 -1.29 -5.62
C PHE A 67 10.52 -1.07 -6.53
N VAL A 68 10.39 -0.16 -7.49
CA VAL A 68 11.40 0.14 -8.50
C VAL A 68 11.78 1.61 -8.38
N SER A 69 12.96 1.89 -7.83
CA SER A 69 13.44 3.25 -7.61
C SER A 69 14.93 3.27 -7.29
N ASN A 70 15.63 4.28 -7.80
CA ASN A 70 16.99 4.63 -7.37
C ASN A 70 17.02 5.76 -6.32
N ASN A 71 15.86 6.38 -6.08
CA ASN A 71 15.73 7.59 -5.25
C ASN A 71 14.98 7.33 -3.94
N LEU A 72 14.68 6.08 -3.64
CA LEU A 72 13.96 5.67 -2.44
C LEU A 72 14.77 4.60 -1.71
N GLU A 73 15.07 4.88 -0.45
CA GLU A 73 15.76 3.95 0.44
C GLU A 73 14.85 3.55 1.59
N PHE A 74 14.73 2.24 1.83
CA PHE A 74 14.07 1.73 3.03
C PHE A 74 15.01 1.85 4.22
N GLN A 75 14.52 2.42 5.31
CA GLN A 75 15.29 2.66 6.54
C GLN A 75 14.99 1.58 7.58
N ASP A 76 13.71 1.43 7.94
CA ASP A 76 13.27 0.49 8.97
C ASP A 76 11.76 0.22 8.88
N ALA A 77 11.29 -0.81 9.57
CA ALA A 77 9.87 -1.07 9.80
C ALA A 77 9.62 -1.23 11.29
N SER A 78 8.81 -0.34 11.86
CA SER A 78 8.46 -0.39 13.28
C SER A 78 7.02 -0.84 13.48
N LYS A 79 6.72 -1.29 14.70
CA LYS A 79 5.37 -1.70 15.11
C LYS A 79 4.42 -0.50 15.09
N GLY A 80 3.23 -0.70 14.52
CA GLY A 80 2.16 0.29 14.48
C GLY A 80 1.24 0.25 15.69
N ILE A 81 0.11 0.95 15.59
CA ILE A 81 -0.92 1.02 16.63
C ILE A 81 -1.96 -0.07 16.36
N VAL A 82 -1.79 -1.20 17.03
CA VAL A 82 -2.78 -2.27 17.14
C VAL A 82 -2.89 -2.73 18.58
N ASP A 83 -4.10 -3.14 18.98
CA ASP A 83 -4.41 -3.65 20.32
C ASP A 83 -3.87 -5.07 20.51
N GLN A 84 -2.54 -5.23 20.38
CA GLN A 84 -1.86 -6.51 20.42
C GLN A 84 -0.41 -6.34 20.89
N GLU A 85 -0.16 -6.53 22.19
CA GLU A 85 1.17 -6.34 22.78
C GLU A 85 2.20 -7.33 22.24
N SER A 86 1.78 -8.58 22.00
CA SER A 86 2.63 -9.68 21.52
C SER A 86 2.99 -9.64 20.03
N LEU A 87 2.56 -8.61 19.29
CA LEU A 87 2.94 -8.44 17.88
C LEU A 87 4.44 -8.12 17.75
N GLU A 88 5.15 -8.97 17.02
CA GLU A 88 6.52 -8.77 16.56
C GLU A 88 6.54 -8.44 15.06
N ILE A 89 7.31 -7.42 14.69
CA ILE A 89 7.58 -7.03 13.31
C ILE A 89 9.07 -7.21 13.04
N SER A 90 9.40 -7.85 11.93
CA SER A 90 10.76 -7.93 11.41
C SER A 90 10.79 -7.62 9.92
N SER A 91 11.88 -7.01 9.45
CA SER A 91 12.02 -6.62 8.06
C SER A 91 13.41 -6.92 7.51
N SER A 92 13.50 -7.07 6.19
CA SER A 92 14.76 -7.18 5.47
C SER A 92 14.60 -6.65 4.04
N LEU A 93 15.63 -6.01 3.50
CA LEU A 93 15.62 -5.46 2.15
C LEU A 93 16.60 -6.23 1.27
N THR A 94 16.12 -6.71 0.12
CA THR A 94 16.98 -7.24 -0.94
C THR A 94 16.93 -6.30 -2.13
N LYS A 95 18.10 -5.78 -2.55
CA LYS A 95 18.24 -4.98 -3.76
C LYS A 95 18.65 -5.88 -4.93
N GLY A 96 17.90 -5.85 -6.03
CA GLY A 96 18.25 -6.56 -7.26
C GLY A 96 19.41 -5.89 -8.01
N THR A 97 19.86 -6.52 -9.08
CA THR A 97 20.79 -5.88 -10.02
C THR A 97 20.06 -4.78 -10.79
N PRO A 98 20.70 -3.63 -11.05
CA PRO A 98 20.13 -2.61 -11.94
C PRO A 98 19.79 -3.19 -13.32
N ASP A 99 18.67 -2.76 -13.89
CA ASP A 99 18.27 -3.14 -15.24
C ASP A 99 19.12 -2.43 -16.31
N SER A 100 18.80 -2.66 -17.60
CA SER A 100 19.47 -2.00 -18.72
C SER A 100 19.42 -0.46 -18.71
N LYS A 101 18.53 0.14 -17.90
CA LYS A 101 18.39 1.59 -17.72
C LYS A 101 19.04 2.06 -16.41
N GLY A 102 19.74 1.18 -15.70
CA GLY A 102 20.36 1.46 -14.42
C GLY A 102 19.37 1.59 -13.26
N VAL A 103 18.13 1.09 -13.40
CA VAL A 103 17.10 1.18 -12.36
C VAL A 103 17.06 -0.09 -11.52
N THR A 104 17.11 0.08 -10.20
CA THR A 104 17.11 -1.04 -9.25
C THR A 104 15.69 -1.40 -8.83
N ARG A 105 15.39 -2.69 -8.86
CA ARG A 105 14.19 -3.28 -8.24
C ARG A 105 14.55 -3.80 -6.86
N SER A 106 13.79 -3.38 -5.86
CA SER A 106 13.99 -3.74 -4.46
C SER A 106 12.80 -4.56 -3.96
N LYS A 107 13.08 -5.50 -3.06
CA LYS A 107 12.10 -6.36 -2.40
C LYS A 107 12.26 -6.20 -0.89
N LEU A 108 11.26 -5.57 -0.26
CA LEU A 108 11.15 -5.48 1.19
C LEU A 108 10.37 -6.67 1.70
N ARG A 109 11.01 -7.56 2.45
CA ARG A 109 10.35 -8.68 3.12
C ARG A 109 10.03 -8.29 4.55
N LEU A 110 8.74 -8.26 4.89
CA LEU A 110 8.21 -7.96 6.21
C LEU A 110 7.54 -9.21 6.79
N THR A 111 7.80 -9.52 8.05
CA THR A 111 7.09 -10.58 8.79
C THR A 111 6.43 -9.98 10.01
N ALA A 112 5.13 -10.24 10.14
CA ALA A 112 4.35 -9.95 11.35
C ALA A 112 3.96 -11.27 12.01
N LYS A 113 4.18 -11.39 13.31
CA LYS A 113 3.88 -12.62 14.06
C LYS A 113 3.49 -12.30 15.49
N LEU A 114 2.54 -13.06 16.03
CA LEU A 114 2.27 -13.10 17.46
C LEU A 114 3.30 -13.96 18.20
N ALA A 115 3.97 -13.36 19.18
CA ALA A 115 4.93 -14.04 20.05
C ALA A 115 4.26 -15.11 20.93
N ASP A 116 3.03 -14.86 21.42
CA ASP A 116 2.27 -15.84 22.18
C ASP A 116 1.59 -16.85 21.25
N GLU A 117 1.95 -18.12 21.40
CA GLU A 117 1.38 -19.22 20.62
C GLU A 117 -0.03 -19.63 21.07
N ASN A 118 -0.50 -19.14 22.21
CA ASN A 118 -1.81 -19.45 22.75
C ASN A 118 -2.86 -18.37 22.42
N GLU A 119 -2.45 -17.27 21.79
CA GLU A 119 -3.33 -16.20 21.38
C GLU A 119 -4.32 -16.69 20.31
N LYS A 120 -5.62 -16.63 20.63
CA LYS A 120 -6.68 -17.16 19.76
C LYS A 120 -7.27 -16.11 18.84
N GLN A 121 -7.19 -14.84 19.23
CA GLN A 121 -7.83 -13.73 18.52
C GLN A 121 -7.14 -13.42 17.18
N GLY A 122 -5.89 -13.86 17.01
CA GLY A 122 -5.08 -13.53 15.84
C GLY A 122 -4.57 -12.09 15.90
N LEU A 123 -3.97 -11.62 14.80
CA LEU A 123 -3.49 -10.26 14.67
C LEU A 123 -4.67 -9.28 14.79
N GLY A 124 -4.49 -8.24 15.62
CA GLY A 124 -5.46 -7.15 15.73
C GLY A 124 -5.62 -6.38 14.42
N GLU A 125 -6.85 -5.96 14.14
CA GLU A 125 -7.15 -5.03 13.05
C GLU A 125 -6.51 -3.66 13.32
N GLY A 126 -6.09 -2.99 12.24
CA GLY A 126 -5.59 -1.62 12.30
C GLY A 126 -4.20 -1.46 11.71
N LEU A 127 -3.43 -0.54 12.28
CA LEU A 127 -2.12 -0.14 11.76
C LEU A 127 -1.02 -1.07 12.29
N LEU A 128 -0.63 -2.08 11.50
CA LEU A 128 0.36 -3.07 11.93
C LEU A 128 1.78 -2.54 11.99
N SER A 129 2.16 -1.70 11.02
CA SER A 129 3.54 -1.25 10.91
C SER A 129 3.67 0.12 10.24
N TYR A 130 4.69 0.86 10.67
CA TYR A 130 5.18 2.06 10.00
C TYR A 130 6.42 1.69 9.17
N LEU A 131 6.31 1.75 7.85
CA LEU A 131 7.43 1.52 6.93
C LEU A 131 8.13 2.86 6.67
N MET A 132 9.38 2.97 7.13
CA MET A 132 10.16 4.20 7.02
C MET A 132 11.00 4.18 5.75
N PHE A 133 10.86 5.23 4.95
CA PHE A 133 11.64 5.43 3.75
C PHE A 133 12.31 6.81 3.75
N GLN A 134 13.40 6.93 3.01
CA GLN A 134 14.09 8.18 2.75
C GLN A 134 14.08 8.45 1.25
N LEU A 135 13.57 9.61 0.84
CA LEU A 135 13.72 10.10 -0.53
C LEU A 135 15.08 10.79 -0.71
N SER A 136 15.72 10.53 -1.84
CA SER A 136 16.91 11.26 -2.28
C SER A 136 16.59 12.75 -2.47
N LEU A 137 17.57 13.62 -2.22
CA LEU A 137 17.50 15.05 -2.55
C LEU A 137 17.40 15.30 -4.05
N GLU A 138 17.90 14.37 -4.87
CA GLU A 138 17.90 14.44 -6.33
C GLU A 138 16.64 13.80 -6.95
N ALA A 139 15.65 13.43 -6.12
CA ALA A 139 14.43 12.82 -6.60
C ALA A 139 13.65 13.78 -7.52
N LYS A 140 13.31 13.33 -8.72
CA LYS A 140 12.42 14.06 -9.64
C LYS A 140 10.96 13.72 -9.34
N PRO A 141 10.00 14.57 -9.72
CA PRO A 141 8.59 14.25 -9.56
C PRO A 141 8.20 12.97 -10.32
N PHE A 142 7.67 11.98 -9.60
CA PHE A 142 7.12 10.73 -10.13
C PHE A 142 6.38 9.94 -9.06
N VAL A 143 5.69 8.86 -9.44
CA VAL A 143 5.02 7.94 -8.51
C VAL A 143 5.77 6.62 -8.43
N ILE A 144 6.14 6.20 -7.23
CA ILE A 144 6.70 4.88 -6.92
C ILE A 144 5.56 3.98 -6.48
N MET A 145 5.30 2.92 -7.24
CA MET A 145 4.35 1.89 -6.83
C MET A 145 4.98 0.93 -5.82
N LEU A 146 4.26 0.67 -4.74
CA LEU A 146 4.60 -0.34 -3.73
C LEU A 146 3.69 -1.54 -3.95
N THR A 147 4.23 -2.64 -4.49
CA THR A 147 3.44 -3.79 -4.92
C THR A 147 3.60 -4.96 -3.93
N PRO A 148 2.64 -5.18 -3.03
CA PRO A 148 2.71 -6.24 -2.05
C PRO A 148 2.34 -7.60 -2.64
N THR A 149 2.99 -8.65 -2.16
CA THR A 149 2.66 -10.05 -2.40
C THR A 149 2.76 -10.80 -1.08
N VAL A 150 1.69 -11.49 -0.68
CA VAL A 150 1.71 -12.36 0.51
C VAL A 150 2.44 -13.66 0.15
N ILE A 151 3.53 -13.95 0.86
CA ILE A 151 4.34 -15.14 0.65
C ILE A 151 3.81 -16.31 1.48
N SER A 152 3.41 -16.04 2.72
CA SER A 152 2.84 -17.03 3.64
C SER A 152 1.96 -16.35 4.66
N ALA A 153 0.96 -17.08 5.15
CA ALA A 153 0.12 -16.69 6.27
C ALA A 153 -0.34 -17.95 7.00
N GLU A 154 -0.39 -17.90 8.33
CA GLU A 154 -0.75 -19.01 9.21
C GLU A 154 -1.87 -18.60 10.18
N ASP A 155 -2.77 -19.52 10.50
CA ASP A 155 -3.86 -19.31 11.46
C ASP A 155 -3.43 -19.57 12.92
N THR A 156 -4.36 -19.37 13.86
CA THR A 156 -4.13 -19.59 15.30
C THR A 156 -4.36 -21.03 15.76
N GLU A 157 -4.67 -21.97 14.86
CA GLU A 157 -4.90 -23.37 15.24
C GLU A 157 -3.61 -24.09 15.69
N LYS A 158 -3.78 -25.26 16.32
CA LYS A 158 -2.67 -26.12 16.77
C LYS A 158 -2.86 -27.53 16.20
N PRO A 159 -2.05 -27.95 15.22
CA PRO A 159 -0.95 -27.21 14.58
C PRO A 159 -1.45 -26.04 13.71
N ALA A 160 -0.62 -25.01 13.54
CA ALA A 160 -0.95 -23.87 12.71
C ALA A 160 -1.16 -24.31 11.25
N ARG A 161 -2.21 -23.80 10.62
CA ARG A 161 -2.54 -24.13 9.23
C ARG A 161 -2.33 -22.92 8.35
N LYS A 162 -2.05 -23.17 7.08
CA LYS A 162 -1.90 -22.11 6.07
C LYS A 162 -3.24 -21.42 5.85
N VAL A 163 -3.25 -20.09 5.91
CA VAL A 163 -4.38 -19.25 5.52
C VAL A 163 -4.43 -19.19 4.00
N ALA A 164 -5.49 -19.72 3.41
CA ALA A 164 -5.60 -19.86 1.96
C ALA A 164 -5.80 -18.52 1.24
N LYS A 165 -6.37 -17.52 1.92
CA LYS A 165 -6.71 -16.21 1.34
C LYS A 165 -6.34 -15.10 2.34
N LEU A 166 -5.17 -14.50 2.14
CA LEU A 166 -4.82 -13.20 2.72
C LEU A 166 -4.57 -12.25 1.55
N GLY A 167 -5.45 -11.28 1.36
CA GLY A 167 -5.32 -10.29 0.29
C GLY A 167 -4.22 -9.27 0.59
N ALA A 168 -3.73 -8.57 -0.44
CA ALA A 168 -2.89 -7.39 -0.25
C ALA A 168 -3.18 -6.33 -1.32
N LEU A 169 -3.35 -5.09 -0.88
CA LEU A 169 -3.61 -3.93 -1.74
C LEU A 169 -2.36 -3.06 -1.88
N PRO A 170 -2.04 -2.62 -3.11
CA PRO A 170 -0.86 -1.81 -3.37
C PRO A 170 -0.95 -0.41 -2.77
N GLY A 171 0.22 0.15 -2.51
CA GLY A 171 0.39 1.53 -2.06
C GLY A 171 1.24 2.32 -3.05
N SER A 172 1.50 3.59 -2.72
CA SER A 172 2.30 4.46 -3.57
C SER A 172 3.03 5.54 -2.79
N ILE A 173 4.16 6.00 -3.33
CA ILE A 173 4.84 7.21 -2.88
C ILE A 173 4.88 8.18 -4.06
N SER A 174 4.20 9.32 -3.94
CA SER A 174 4.23 10.39 -4.92
C SER A 174 5.31 11.40 -4.54
N VAL A 175 6.34 11.53 -5.39
CA VAL A 175 7.37 12.56 -5.24
C VAL A 175 6.86 13.85 -5.83
N LEU A 176 6.74 14.88 -4.99
CA LEU A 176 6.26 16.20 -5.38
C LEU A 176 7.39 17.04 -5.98
N SER A 177 7.03 18.03 -6.80
CA SER A 177 7.98 19.09 -7.17
C SER A 177 8.20 20.03 -6.00
N LEU A 178 9.39 20.63 -5.89
CA LEU A 178 9.62 21.72 -4.95
C LEU A 178 8.91 23.03 -5.38
N ASP A 179 8.45 23.10 -6.64
CA ASP A 179 7.82 24.29 -7.23
C ASP A 179 6.30 24.39 -6.97
N VAL A 180 5.69 23.46 -6.22
CA VAL A 180 4.31 23.65 -5.75
C VAL A 180 4.33 24.63 -4.59
N THR A 181 4.07 25.90 -4.90
CA THR A 181 3.67 26.89 -3.90
C THR A 181 2.49 26.33 -3.11
N PRO A 182 2.59 26.20 -1.77
CA PRO A 182 1.43 25.85 -0.97
C PRO A 182 0.36 26.92 -1.21
N GLU A 183 -0.87 26.51 -1.53
CA GLU A 183 -2.00 27.42 -1.45
C GLU A 183 -2.13 27.86 0.01
N MET A 184 -1.51 28.99 0.34
CA MET A 184 -1.62 29.66 1.63
C MET A 184 -3.07 30.16 1.75
N SER A 185 -3.98 29.28 2.16
CA SER A 185 -5.27 29.69 2.68
C SER A 185 -5.02 30.36 4.03
N CYS A 186 -4.71 31.66 3.99
CA CYS A 186 -4.64 32.51 5.18
C CYS A 186 -6.04 32.54 5.83
N PHE A 187 -6.21 31.82 6.93
CA PHE A 187 -7.34 31.99 7.82
C PHE A 187 -7.12 33.28 8.63
N PHE A 188 -7.61 34.41 8.13
CA PHE A 188 -7.75 35.60 8.96
C PHE A 188 -8.97 35.42 9.85
N PHE A 189 -8.74 35.05 11.11
CA PHE A 189 -9.72 35.27 12.17
C PHE A 189 -9.71 36.76 12.51
N THR A 190 -10.62 37.53 11.91
CA THR A 190 -10.93 38.87 12.41
C THR A 190 -11.84 38.74 13.62
N HIS A 191 -11.36 39.16 14.79
CA HIS A 191 -12.16 39.37 16.00
C HIS A 191 -13.03 40.62 15.89
#